data_AF-A0A1G4B0D4-F1
#
_entry.id   AF-A0A1G4B0D4-F1
#
_cell.length_a   1.000
_cell.length_b   1.000
_cell.length_c   1.000
_cell.angle_alpha   90.00
_cell.angle_beta   90.00
_cell.angle_gamma   90.00
#
_symmetry.space_group_name_H-M   'P 1'
#
loop_
_entity.id
_entity.type
_entity.pdbx_description
1 polymer ?
#
loop_
_entity_poly.entity_id
_entity_poly.type
_entity_poly.pdbx_seq_one_letter_code
_entity_poly.pdbx_strand_id
1 'polypeptide(L)' 'KVLIFFVLKKNKKKLKLIINYKRLNEIIKKNYYLLPLITELKEILYKV' A
#
# COMPACT_ATOMS: atom_id res chain seq x y z
N LYS A 1 4.31 21.80 -2.97
CA LYS A 1 2.83 21.70 -3.07
C LYS A 1 2.43 20.27 -2.74
N VAL A 2 1.75 20.04 -1.62
CA VAL A 2 1.24 18.71 -1.24
C VAL A 2 -0.08 18.51 -2.00
N LEU A 3 -0.18 17.45 -2.79
CA LEU A 3 -1.42 17.11 -3.49
C LEU A 3 -2.28 16.24 -2.57
N ILE A 4 -3.50 16.68 -2.30
CA ILE A 4 -4.47 16.00 -1.45
C ILE A 4 -5.69 15.67 -2.30
N PHE A 5 -6.17 14.44 -2.20
CA PHE A 5 -7.32 13.91 -2.93
C PHE A 5 -8.42 13.50 -1.97
N PHE A 6 -9.67 13.74 -2.37
CA PHE A 6 -10.84 13.14 -1.75
C PHE A 6 -11.35 12.03 -2.65
N VAL A 7 -11.37 10.80 -2.15
CA VAL A 7 -11.82 9.61 -2.90
C VAL A 7 -13.00 8.97 -2.18
N LEU A 8 -14.07 8.66 -2.91
CA LEU A 8 -15.21 7.92 -2.37
C LEU A 8 -14.81 6.49 -2.03
N LYS A 9 -15.16 6.04 -0.82
CA LYS A 9 -15.05 4.62 -0.46
C LYS A 9 -15.99 3.80 -1.35
N LYS A 10 -15.68 2.50 -1.50
CA LYS A 10 -16.44 1.56 -2.34
C LYS A 10 -17.95 1.52 -2.02
N ASN A 11 -18.30 1.72 -0.75
CA ASN A 11 -19.69 1.78 -0.30
C ASN A 11 -20.40 3.12 -0.62
N LYS A 12 -19.72 4.07 -1.27
CA LYS A 12 -20.15 5.44 -1.65
C LYS A 12 -20.67 6.33 -0.51
N LYS A 13 -20.70 5.84 0.73
CA LYS A 13 -21.24 6.55 1.90
C LYS A 13 -20.20 7.42 2.62
N LYS A 14 -18.91 7.21 2.38
CA LYS A 14 -17.83 7.91 3.07
C LYS A 14 -16.75 8.36 2.09
N LEU A 15 -16.23 9.56 2.31
CA LEU A 15 -15.03 10.05 1.63
C LEU A 15 -13.78 9.65 2.42
N LYS A 16 -12.68 9.42 1.72
CA LYS A 16 -11.35 9.21 2.29
C LYS A 16 -10.43 10.31 1.77
N LEU A 17 -9.72 10.95 2.68
CA LEU A 17 -8.61 11.84 2.34
C LEU A 17 -7.39 10.99 1.99
N ILE A 18 -6.76 11.26 0.85
CA ILE A 18 -5.56 10.57 0.39
C ILE A 18 -4.53 11.63 0.03
N ILE A 19 -3.33 11.52 0.59
CA ILE A 19 -2.22 12.42 0.30
C ILE A 19 -1.34 11.76 -0.77
N ASN A 20 -0.96 12.54 -1.79
CA ASN A 20 -0.04 12.07 -2.82
C ASN A 20 1.39 12.10 -2.31
N TYR A 21 1.92 10.91 -2.02
CA TYR A 21 3.29 10.74 -1.56
C TYR A 21 4.29 10.41 -2.67
N LYS A 22 3.94 10.47 -3.97
CA LYS A 22 4.86 10.09 -5.07
C LYS A 22 6.26 10.71 -4.93
N ARG A 23 6.32 12.04 -4.85
CA ARG A 23 7.59 12.77 -4.71
C ARG A 23 8.30 12.46 -3.39
N LEU A 24 7.57 12.23 -2.31
CA LEU A 24 8.16 11.89 -1.01
C LEU A 24 8.77 10.48 -1.04
N ASN A 25 8.10 9.52 -1.69
CA ASN A 25 8.55 8.14 -1.82
C ASN A 25 9.82 7.99 -2.67
N GLU A 26 10.13 8.96 -3.53
CA GLU A 26 11.38 9.03 -4.30
C GLU A 26 12.55 9.54 -3.45
N ILE A 27 12.29 10.42 -2.48
CA ILE A 27 13.31 11.08 -1.66
C ILE A 27 13.71 10.20 -0.46
N ILE A 28 12.75 9.47 0.12
CA ILE A 28 12.99 8.68 1.34
C ILE A 28 13.84 7.44 1.04
N LYS A 29 14.85 7.19 1.89
CA LYS A 29 15.60 5.92 1.89
C LYS A 29 14.66 4.77 2.25
N LYS A 30 14.45 3.85 1.31
CA LYS A 30 13.59 2.68 1.54
C LYS A 30 14.34 1.63 2.35
N ASN A 31 13.72 1.18 3.44
CA ASN A 31 14.14 -0.01 4.15
C ASN A 31 13.34 -1.20 3.59
N TYR A 32 13.91 -1.89 2.60
CA TYR A 32 13.25 -3.03 1.97
C TYR A 32 13.33 -4.24 2.91
N TYR A 33 12.17 -4.79 3.24
CA TYR A 33 12.05 -6.09 3.88
C TYR A 33 11.38 -7.05 2.89
N LEU A 34 11.86 -8.29 2.86
CA LEU A 34 11.27 -9.32 2.03
C LEU A 34 9.91 -9.67 2.61
N LEU A 35 8.86 -9.46 1.83
CA LEU A 35 7.53 -9.97 2.09
C LEU A 35 7.33 -11.16 1.17
N PRO A 36 7.18 -12.39 1.71
CA PRO A 36 6.94 -13.55 0.88
C PRO A 36 5.61 -13.40 0.14
N LEU A 37 5.56 -13.98 -1.05
CA LEU A 37 4.31 -14.06 -1.81
C LEU A 37 3.31 -14.94 -1.08
N ILE A 38 2.01 -14.73 -1.36
CA ILE A 38 0.96 -15.56 -0.75
C ILE A 38 1.10 -17.05 -1.14
N THR A 39 1.72 -17.34 -2.29
CA THR A 39 2.04 -18.71 -2.73
C THR A 39 3.14 -19.33 -1.86
N GLU A 40 4.24 -18.60 -1.63
CA GLU A 40 5.34 -19.01 -0.76
C GLU A 40 4.85 -19.24 0.68
N LEU A 41 3.98 -18.35 1.18
CA LEU A 41 3.35 -18.53 2.50
C LEU A 41 2.48 -19.79 2.58
N LYS A 42 1.77 -20.14 1.49
CA LYS A 42 0.96 -21.36 1.43
C LYS A 42 1.82 -22.61 1.41
N GLU A 43 2.91 -22.61 0.66
CA GLU A 43 3.88 -23.71 0.65
C GLU A 43 4.46 -23.95 2.03
N ILE A 44 4.86 -22.88 2.75
CA ILE A 44 5.34 -22.98 4.13
C ILE A 44 4.27 -23.56 5.06
N LEU A 45 3.02 -23.08 4.95
CA LEU A 45 1.93 -23.47 5.85
C LEU A 45 1.44 -24.91 5.61
N TYR A 46 1.30 -25.31 4.36
CA TYR A 46 0.70 -26.59 3.98
C TYR A 46 1.73 -27.67 3.63
N LYS A 47 3.04 -27.33 3.55
CA LYS A 47 4.12 -28.23 3.12
C LYS A 47 3.77 -29.03 1.85
N VAL A 48 3.09 -28.38 0.90
CA VAL A 48 2.76 -28.92 -0.42
C VAL A 48 3.97 -28.79 -1.33
#